data_AF-A0A1A9N3G5-F1
#
_entry.id   AF-A0A1A9N3G5-F1
#
_cell.length_a   1.000
_cell.length_b   1.000
_cell.length_c   1.000
_cell.angle_alpha   90.00
_cell.angle_beta   90.00
_cell.angle_gamma   90.00
#
_symmetry.space_group_name_H-M   'P 1'
#
loop_
_entity.id
_entity.type
_entity.pdbx_description
1 polymer ?
#
loop_
_entity_poly.entity_id
_entity_poly.type
_entity_poly.pdbx_seq_one_letter_code
_entity_poly.pdbx_strand_id
1 'polypeptide(L)'
;MDEMAPRDARPVQLRYKRLFLSSSKRLMQMIRKTLRIAGVGTLAILATVIAGTVYALPSSAAAVCPACYGFQEVRPEIYVQKKTGEDERLAIVGTVEQARRKLTQFWGPLEATPRILVCSDDDCFRRLGGGRRRGMSLFDQVAVLSPRGSNVTIAAHELSMNELHHRIGLWAFATGRIPIWFDEGIAMYSSNDLRYLSPASEANRCLVPAPTYLPAGMFEWNKTALVDHQLYAKAACRTIQWIASHGGAPGAVALVEKIAAGQPFTEASR
;
A
#
# COMPACT_ATOMS: atom_id res chain seq x y z
N MET A 1 -62.39 23.06 74.98
CA MET A 1 -62.03 22.13 73.88
C MET A 1 -62.12 22.95 72.61
N ASP A 2 -61.01 23.59 72.23
CA ASP A 2 -60.91 24.32 70.96
C ASP A 2 -60.00 23.47 70.07
N GLU A 3 -60.62 22.88 69.04
CA GLU A 3 -60.03 21.89 68.16
C GLU A 3 -59.26 22.61 67.05
N MET A 4 -57.93 22.49 67.10
CA MET A 4 -56.99 23.14 66.21
C MET A 4 -57.05 22.47 64.82
N ALA A 5 -57.68 23.14 63.85
CA ALA A 5 -57.83 22.63 62.47
C ALA A 5 -56.46 22.39 61.78
N PRO A 6 -56.35 21.36 60.91
CA PRO A 6 -55.06 20.96 60.33
C PRO A 6 -54.62 21.89 59.19
N ARG A 7 -53.35 22.33 59.23
CA ARG A 7 -52.72 23.09 58.13
C ARG A 7 -52.68 22.23 56.84
N ASP A 8 -53.20 22.80 55.76
CA ASP A 8 -53.31 22.20 54.42
C ASP A 8 -51.94 21.86 53.81
N ALA A 9 -51.63 20.56 53.67
CA ALA A 9 -50.37 20.04 53.12
C ALA A 9 -50.34 19.96 51.56
N ARG A 10 -51.43 20.36 50.89
CA ARG A 10 -51.57 20.31 49.42
C ARG A 10 -50.57 21.16 48.59
N PRO A 11 -50.04 22.31 49.06
CA PRO A 11 -49.12 23.12 48.25
C PRO A 11 -47.74 22.48 48.03
N VAL A 12 -47.30 21.62 48.97
CA VAL A 12 -45.92 21.10 49.01
C VAL A 12 -45.71 19.95 48.02
N GLN A 13 -46.70 19.06 47.89
CA GLN A 13 -46.66 17.88 47.00
C GLN A 13 -46.64 18.27 45.50
N LEU A 14 -47.41 19.29 45.10
CA LEU A 14 -47.41 19.82 43.73
C LEU A 14 -46.09 20.51 43.36
N ARG A 15 -45.45 21.19 44.32
CA ARG A 15 -44.13 21.80 44.16
C ARG A 15 -43.05 20.75 43.95
N TYR A 16 -43.07 19.68 44.75
CA TYR A 16 -42.11 18.57 44.65
C TYR A 16 -42.20 17.84 43.30
N LYS A 17 -43.41 17.51 42.82
CA LYS A 17 -43.60 16.88 41.49
C LYS A 17 -43.10 17.76 40.34
N ARG A 18 -43.38 19.08 40.36
CA ARG A 18 -42.88 20.03 39.34
C ARG A 18 -41.36 20.17 39.36
N LEU A 19 -40.75 20.22 40.54
CA LEU A 19 -39.29 20.27 40.70
C LEU A 19 -38.62 18.99 40.20
N PHE A 20 -39.18 17.82 40.51
CA PHE A 20 -38.65 16.53 40.07
C PHE A 20 -38.76 16.33 38.55
N LEU A 21 -39.90 16.68 37.94
CA LEU A 21 -40.09 16.65 36.48
C LEU A 21 -39.21 17.68 35.74
N SER A 22 -39.01 18.87 36.32
CA SER A 22 -38.08 19.89 35.81
C SER A 22 -36.63 19.40 35.86
N SER A 23 -36.24 18.78 36.98
CA SER A 23 -34.89 18.22 37.17
C SER A 23 -34.60 17.06 36.21
N SER A 24 -35.54 16.13 36.06
CA SER A 24 -35.47 15.02 35.10
C SER A 24 -35.36 15.51 33.64
N LYS A 25 -36.17 16.50 33.23
CA LYS A 25 -36.09 17.07 31.88
C LYS A 25 -34.76 17.77 31.62
N ARG A 26 -34.23 18.52 32.60
CA ARG A 26 -32.91 19.17 32.50
C ARG A 26 -31.78 18.15 32.41
N LEU A 27 -31.82 17.08 33.21
CA LEU A 27 -30.85 15.99 33.16
C LEU A 27 -30.88 15.29 31.79
N MET A 28 -32.07 14.97 31.27
CA MET A 28 -32.23 14.30 29.99
C MET A 28 -31.81 15.19 28.81
N GLN A 29 -32.05 16.50 28.91
CA GLN A 29 -31.57 17.49 27.93
C GLN A 29 -30.04 17.66 27.98
N MET A 30 -29.45 17.62 29.18
CA MET A 30 -27.99 17.67 29.38
C MET A 30 -27.32 16.42 28.80
N ILE A 31 -27.83 15.22 29.11
CA ILE A 31 -27.34 13.95 28.54
C ILE A 31 -27.41 13.98 27.01
N ARG A 32 -28.55 14.40 26.42
CA ARG A 32 -28.69 14.54 24.95
C ARG A 32 -27.69 15.54 24.37
N LYS A 33 -27.42 16.66 25.04
CA LYS A 33 -26.44 17.66 24.60
C LYS A 33 -25.02 17.09 24.65
N THR A 34 -24.66 16.41 25.74
CA THR A 34 -23.35 15.76 25.88
C THR A 34 -23.15 14.65 24.85
N LEU A 35 -24.16 13.80 24.62
CA LEU A 35 -24.12 12.77 23.58
C LEU A 35 -23.99 13.36 22.17
N ARG A 36 -24.66 14.48 21.89
CA ARG A 36 -24.51 15.20 20.60
C ARG A 36 -23.12 15.78 20.43
N ILE A 37 -22.57 16.43 21.47
CA ILE A 37 -21.21 16.99 21.43
C ILE A 37 -20.18 15.86 21.25
N ALA A 38 -20.31 14.77 22.01
CA ALA A 38 -19.46 13.60 21.87
C ALA A 38 -19.58 12.99 20.46
N GLY A 39 -20.80 12.84 19.93
CA GLY A 39 -21.03 12.34 18.57
C GLY A 39 -20.40 13.22 17.49
N VAL A 40 -20.56 14.54 17.59
CA VAL A 40 -19.93 15.50 16.66
C VAL A 40 -18.40 15.47 16.79
N GLY A 41 -17.87 15.40 18.01
CA GLY A 41 -16.44 15.28 18.26
C GLY A 41 -15.84 14.02 17.63
N THR A 42 -16.48 12.86 17.82
CA THR A 42 -16.06 11.59 17.21
C THR A 42 -16.10 11.66 15.69
N LEU A 43 -17.15 12.23 15.09
CA LEU A 43 -17.24 12.40 13.64
C LEU A 43 -16.16 13.33 13.09
N ALA A 44 -15.84 14.42 13.79
CA ALA A 44 -14.78 15.34 13.39
C ALA A 44 -13.40 14.66 13.44
N ILE A 45 -13.13 13.85 14.47
CA ILE A 45 -11.89 13.08 14.58
C ILE A 45 -11.80 12.07 13.44
N LEU A 46 -12.87 11.30 13.18
CA LEU A 46 -12.91 10.33 12.08
C LEU A 46 -12.67 11.01 10.72
N ALA A 47 -13.34 12.14 10.45
CA ALA A 47 -13.15 12.90 9.23
C ALA A 47 -11.69 13.38 9.07
N THR A 48 -11.07 13.83 10.17
CA THR A 48 -9.66 14.26 10.16
C THR A 48 -8.71 13.09 9.88
N VAL A 49 -8.94 11.92 10.49
CA VAL A 49 -8.15 10.71 10.25
C VAL A 49 -8.30 10.22 8.80
N ILE A 50 -9.52 10.24 8.27
CA ILE A 50 -9.78 9.86 6.87
C ILE A 50 -9.08 10.82 5.93
N ALA A 51 -9.24 12.13 6.13
CA ALA A 51 -8.58 13.15 5.30
C ALA A 51 -7.04 13.03 5.37
N GLY A 52 -6.50 12.81 6.57
CA GLY A 52 -5.07 12.57 6.77
C GLY A 52 -4.57 11.33 6.05
N THR A 53 -5.32 10.24 6.10
CA THR A 53 -4.97 8.98 5.39
C THR A 53 -5.02 9.17 3.88
N VAL A 54 -6.05 9.83 3.35
CA VAL A 54 -6.17 10.14 1.92
C VAL A 54 -4.99 10.99 1.44
N TYR A 55 -4.57 11.96 2.25
CA TYR A 55 -3.42 12.79 1.94
C TYR A 55 -2.09 12.02 1.98
N ALA A 56 -1.90 11.14 2.98
CA ALA A 56 -0.67 10.38 3.15
C ALA A 56 -0.52 9.21 2.16
N LEU A 57 -1.63 8.58 1.76
CA LEU A 57 -1.66 7.39 0.91
C LEU A 57 -2.63 7.57 -0.28
N PRO A 58 -2.36 8.54 -1.18
CA PRO A 58 -3.28 8.85 -2.27
C PRO A 58 -3.47 7.68 -3.24
N SER A 59 -2.44 6.84 -3.47
CA SER A 59 -2.58 5.60 -4.26
C SER A 59 -3.53 4.59 -3.63
N SER A 60 -3.48 4.40 -2.31
CA SER A 60 -4.41 3.50 -1.60
C SER A 60 -5.84 4.05 -1.62
N ALA A 61 -6.00 5.36 -1.42
CA ALA A 61 -7.30 6.02 -1.53
C ALA A 61 -7.89 5.90 -2.94
N ALA A 62 -7.04 6.06 -3.98
CA ALA A 62 -7.43 5.83 -5.36
C ALA A 62 -7.78 4.37 -5.64
N ALA A 63 -7.06 3.42 -5.03
CA ALA A 63 -7.39 2.01 -5.15
C ALA A 63 -8.76 1.71 -4.53
N VAL A 64 -9.16 2.34 -3.41
CA VAL A 64 -10.48 2.12 -2.79
C VAL A 64 -11.62 2.64 -3.68
N CYS A 65 -11.48 3.83 -4.27
CA CYS A 65 -12.45 4.37 -5.24
C CYS A 65 -11.75 4.85 -6.53
N PRO A 66 -11.45 3.95 -7.48
CA PRO A 66 -10.75 4.34 -8.71
C PRO A 66 -11.53 5.39 -9.52
N ALA A 67 -12.86 5.27 -9.56
CA ALA A 67 -13.74 6.22 -10.23
C ALA A 67 -13.64 7.64 -9.66
N CYS A 68 -13.48 7.80 -8.34
CA CYS A 68 -13.32 9.09 -7.67
C CYS A 68 -12.01 9.80 -8.08
N TYR A 69 -11.02 9.04 -8.54
CA TYR A 69 -9.72 9.55 -8.97
C TYR A 69 -9.59 9.70 -10.48
N GLY A 70 -10.67 9.40 -11.23
CA GLY A 70 -10.71 9.53 -12.69
C GLY A 70 -10.24 8.28 -13.42
N PHE A 71 -10.31 7.11 -12.79
CA PHE A 71 -10.05 5.82 -13.44
C PHE A 71 -11.35 5.10 -13.80
N GLN A 72 -11.24 4.18 -14.74
CA GLN A 72 -12.27 3.22 -15.08
C GLN A 72 -11.66 1.83 -15.17
N GLU A 73 -12.42 0.83 -14.73
CA GLU A 73 -12.03 -0.57 -14.89
C GLU A 73 -12.17 -0.97 -16.36
N VAL A 74 -11.12 -1.55 -16.93
CA VAL A 74 -11.12 -2.06 -18.32
C VAL A 74 -11.05 -3.58 -18.38
N ARG A 75 -10.57 -4.18 -17.28
CA ARG A 75 -10.51 -5.63 -16.98
C ARG A 75 -10.46 -5.78 -15.46
N PRO A 76 -10.80 -6.98 -14.92
CA PRO A 76 -10.67 -7.25 -13.49
C PRO A 76 -9.32 -6.79 -12.93
N GLU A 77 -9.37 -5.94 -11.91
CA GLU A 77 -8.22 -5.32 -11.23
C GLU A 77 -7.37 -4.36 -12.06
N ILE A 78 -7.70 -4.10 -13.33
CA ILE A 78 -6.97 -3.17 -14.20
C ILE A 78 -7.82 -1.92 -14.43
N TYR A 79 -7.35 -0.81 -13.89
CA TYR A 79 -7.99 0.49 -13.94
C TYR A 79 -7.13 1.48 -14.73
N VAL A 80 -7.70 2.08 -15.76
CA VAL A 80 -7.01 3.04 -16.64
C VAL A 80 -7.64 4.42 -16.51
N GLN A 81 -6.83 5.47 -16.56
CA GLN A 81 -7.32 6.85 -16.54
C GLN A 81 -8.40 7.06 -17.63
N LYS A 82 -9.54 7.65 -17.27
CA LYS A 82 -10.74 7.74 -18.13
C LYS A 82 -10.49 8.41 -19.48
N LYS A 83 -9.52 9.32 -19.58
CA LYS A 83 -9.23 10.04 -20.82
C LYS A 83 -8.39 9.24 -21.83
N THR A 84 -7.87 8.07 -21.46
CA THR A 84 -7.09 7.20 -22.33
C THR A 84 -7.97 6.64 -23.45
N GLY A 85 -7.47 6.58 -24.69
CA GLY A 85 -8.22 6.05 -25.84
C GLY A 85 -8.47 4.54 -25.74
N GLU A 86 -9.43 4.01 -26.51
CA GLU A 86 -9.80 2.59 -26.45
C GLU A 86 -8.65 1.65 -26.86
N ASP A 87 -7.99 1.93 -27.99
CA ASP A 87 -6.85 1.15 -28.46
C ASP A 87 -5.69 1.14 -27.44
N GLU A 88 -5.44 2.29 -26.81
CA GLU A 88 -4.41 2.42 -25.77
C GLU A 88 -4.79 1.63 -24.51
N ARG A 89 -6.07 1.62 -24.11
CA ARG A 89 -6.54 0.78 -22.99
C ARG A 89 -6.34 -0.71 -23.30
N LEU A 90 -6.63 -1.14 -24.52
CA LEU A 90 -6.39 -2.54 -24.95
C LEU A 90 -4.90 -2.88 -24.92
N ALA A 91 -4.03 -1.97 -25.38
CA ALA A 91 -2.58 -2.13 -25.30
C ALA A 91 -2.07 -2.21 -23.84
N ILE A 92 -2.64 -1.41 -22.93
CA ILE A 92 -2.35 -1.46 -21.50
C ILE A 92 -2.74 -2.81 -20.90
N VAL A 93 -3.94 -3.31 -21.21
CA VAL A 93 -4.37 -4.65 -20.77
C VAL A 93 -3.39 -5.70 -21.28
N GLY A 94 -3.04 -5.66 -22.57
CA GLY A 94 -2.07 -6.58 -23.15
C GLY A 94 -0.68 -6.50 -22.49
N THR A 95 -0.28 -5.31 -22.05
CA THR A 95 0.99 -5.07 -21.32
C THR A 95 0.98 -5.73 -19.94
N VAL A 96 -0.09 -5.51 -19.16
CA VAL A 96 -0.24 -6.09 -17.82
C VAL A 96 -0.30 -7.62 -17.88
N GLU A 97 -1.05 -8.16 -18.84
CA GLU A 97 -1.16 -9.61 -19.02
C GLU A 97 0.16 -10.25 -19.47
N GLN A 98 0.95 -9.57 -20.30
CA GLN A 98 2.32 -10.00 -20.62
C GLN A 98 3.24 -9.97 -19.40
N ALA A 99 3.13 -8.93 -18.57
CA ALA A 99 3.91 -8.84 -17.33
C ALA A 99 3.58 -10.00 -16.38
N ARG A 100 2.30 -10.31 -16.18
CA ARG A 100 1.86 -11.48 -15.38
C ARG A 100 2.46 -12.78 -15.91
N ARG A 101 2.36 -13.06 -17.21
CA ARG A 101 2.96 -14.25 -17.84
C ARG A 101 4.48 -14.33 -17.70
N LYS A 102 5.16 -13.18 -17.73
CA LYS A 102 6.60 -13.13 -17.49
C LYS A 102 6.92 -13.54 -16.06
N LEU A 103 6.19 -12.98 -15.09
CA LEU A 103 6.38 -13.28 -13.68
C LEU A 103 6.08 -14.73 -13.32
N THR A 104 5.16 -15.38 -14.03
CA THR A 104 4.89 -16.81 -13.78
C THR A 104 6.08 -17.71 -14.08
N GLN A 105 7.04 -17.26 -14.90
CA GLN A 105 8.28 -18.01 -15.15
C GLN A 105 9.26 -17.97 -13.97
N PHE A 106 9.15 -16.95 -13.11
CA PHE A 106 10.01 -16.77 -11.94
C PHE A 106 9.31 -17.23 -10.66
N TRP A 107 8.10 -16.74 -10.40
CA TRP A 107 7.34 -17.01 -9.17
C TRP A 107 6.52 -18.30 -9.21
N GLY A 108 6.28 -18.87 -10.40
CA GLY A 108 5.22 -19.85 -10.60
C GLY A 108 3.84 -19.16 -10.63
N PRO A 109 2.75 -19.85 -10.29
CA PRO A 109 1.43 -19.22 -10.21
C PRO A 109 1.47 -18.00 -9.28
N LEU A 110 0.97 -16.86 -9.76
CA LEU A 110 0.91 -15.63 -8.97
C LEU A 110 -0.22 -15.72 -7.95
N GLU A 111 0.07 -15.33 -6.71
CA GLU A 111 -0.88 -15.36 -5.59
C GLU A 111 -1.44 -13.95 -5.33
N ALA A 112 -0.65 -12.90 -5.59
CA ALA A 112 -1.08 -11.52 -5.40
C ALA A 112 -2.09 -11.09 -6.48
N THR A 113 -3.11 -10.35 -6.05
CA THR A 113 -4.15 -9.76 -6.90
C THR A 113 -4.26 -8.25 -6.68
N PRO A 114 -3.18 -7.47 -6.90
CA PRO A 114 -3.21 -6.03 -6.67
C PRO A 114 -4.15 -5.32 -7.63
N ARG A 115 -4.75 -4.22 -7.15
CA ARG A 115 -5.39 -3.21 -8.02
C ARG A 115 -4.30 -2.49 -8.80
N ILE A 116 -4.42 -2.47 -10.12
CA ILE A 116 -3.45 -1.88 -11.03
C ILE A 116 -4.03 -0.58 -11.58
N LEU A 117 -3.46 0.55 -11.18
CA LEU A 117 -3.87 1.88 -11.63
C LEU A 117 -2.89 2.38 -12.70
N VAL A 118 -3.38 2.67 -13.91
CA VAL A 118 -2.53 3.09 -15.04
C VAL A 118 -2.86 4.53 -15.44
N CYS A 119 -1.91 5.43 -15.20
CA CYS A 119 -2.01 6.84 -15.56
C CYS A 119 -1.57 7.07 -17.01
N SER A 120 -2.30 7.91 -17.76
CA SER A 120 -1.93 8.36 -19.10
C SER A 120 -1.24 9.72 -19.14
N ASP A 121 -1.18 10.45 -18.02
CA ASP A 121 -0.32 11.62 -17.87
C ASP A 121 0.48 11.64 -16.55
N ASP A 122 1.49 12.52 -16.50
CA ASP A 122 2.33 12.69 -15.32
C ASP A 122 1.59 13.37 -14.15
N ASP A 123 0.52 14.12 -14.41
CA ASP A 123 -0.30 14.77 -13.38
C ASP A 123 -1.05 13.75 -12.53
N CYS A 124 -1.65 12.75 -13.18
CA CYS A 124 -2.27 11.59 -12.57
C CYS A 124 -1.26 10.86 -11.67
N PHE A 125 -0.09 10.54 -12.22
CA PHE A 125 0.91 9.77 -11.48
C PHE A 125 1.45 10.56 -10.28
N ARG A 126 1.67 11.87 -10.43
CA ARG A 126 2.10 12.76 -9.36
C ARG A 126 1.05 12.88 -8.25
N ARG A 127 -0.23 13.02 -8.60
CA ARG A 127 -1.35 13.05 -7.64
C ARG A 127 -1.45 11.78 -6.79
N LEU A 128 -1.04 10.65 -7.36
CA LEU A 128 -0.99 9.38 -6.65
C LEU A 128 0.29 9.18 -5.80
N GLY A 129 1.19 10.16 -5.75
CA GLY A 129 2.44 10.08 -4.97
C GLY A 129 3.63 9.47 -5.72
N GLY A 130 3.50 9.29 -7.03
CA GLY A 130 4.49 8.60 -7.86
C GLY A 130 5.79 9.38 -8.07
N GLY A 131 5.73 10.70 -7.99
CA GLY A 131 6.90 11.57 -8.16
C GLY A 131 7.58 11.36 -9.52
N ARG A 132 8.89 11.13 -9.53
CA ARG A 132 9.70 10.95 -10.75
C ARG A 132 9.85 9.48 -11.19
N ARG A 133 9.27 8.53 -10.45
CA ARG A 133 9.37 7.08 -10.69
C ARG A 133 8.68 6.68 -12.00
N ARG A 134 8.87 5.43 -12.42
CA ARG A 134 8.16 4.84 -13.58
C ARG A 134 6.96 4.00 -13.17
N GLY A 135 7.01 3.42 -11.98
CA GLY A 135 5.89 2.80 -11.29
C GLY A 135 6.06 2.92 -9.78
N MET A 136 5.11 2.39 -9.04
CA MET A 136 5.24 2.13 -7.60
C MET A 136 4.27 1.03 -7.19
N SER A 137 4.69 0.26 -6.19
CA SER A 137 3.85 -0.72 -5.50
C SER A 137 3.63 -0.33 -4.04
N LEU A 138 2.42 -0.54 -3.55
CA LEU A 138 2.06 -0.40 -2.15
C LEU A 138 1.68 -1.77 -1.60
N PHE A 139 2.60 -2.35 -0.82
CA PHE A 139 2.48 -3.71 -0.29
C PHE A 139 2.09 -4.70 -1.41
N ASP A 140 1.10 -5.57 -1.21
CA ASP A 140 0.54 -6.48 -2.22
C ASP A 140 -0.79 -5.98 -2.84
N GLN A 141 -1.26 -4.80 -2.43
CA GLN A 141 -2.63 -4.35 -2.71
C GLN A 141 -2.74 -3.45 -3.94
N VAL A 142 -1.70 -2.66 -4.24
CA VAL A 142 -1.78 -1.65 -5.31
C VAL A 142 -0.48 -1.62 -6.11
N ALA A 143 -0.62 -1.58 -7.44
CA ALA A 143 0.42 -1.18 -8.38
C ALA A 143 -0.03 0.07 -9.11
N VAL A 144 0.84 1.04 -9.30
CA VAL A 144 0.56 2.24 -10.09
C VAL A 144 1.60 2.39 -11.18
N LEU A 145 1.16 2.49 -12.43
CA LEU A 145 2.03 2.70 -13.59
C LEU A 145 1.93 4.15 -14.05
N SER A 146 3.09 4.79 -14.22
CA SER A 146 3.19 6.11 -14.87
C SER A 146 3.05 5.96 -16.39
N PRO A 147 2.82 7.05 -17.13
CA PRO A 147 2.80 7.00 -18.59
C PRO A 147 4.11 6.45 -19.17
N ARG A 148 5.24 6.87 -18.59
CA ARG A 148 6.59 6.42 -18.98
C ARG A 148 6.91 4.98 -18.54
N GLY A 149 6.07 4.41 -17.68
CA GLY A 149 6.21 3.05 -17.15
C GLY A 149 5.09 2.11 -17.54
N SER A 150 4.21 2.50 -18.45
CA SER A 150 3.17 1.63 -18.99
C SER A 150 3.76 0.67 -20.05
N ASN A 151 4.70 -0.18 -19.62
CA ASN A 151 5.34 -1.20 -20.44
C ASN A 151 5.56 -2.49 -19.63
N VAL A 152 5.83 -3.59 -20.33
CA VAL A 152 5.86 -4.94 -19.74
C VAL A 152 6.92 -5.06 -18.64
N THR A 153 8.08 -4.44 -18.80
CA THR A 153 9.19 -4.52 -17.83
C THR A 153 8.83 -3.82 -16.53
N ILE A 154 8.33 -2.58 -16.61
CA ILE A 154 7.96 -1.84 -15.39
C ILE A 154 6.73 -2.48 -14.72
N ALA A 155 5.72 -2.89 -15.49
CA ALA A 155 4.58 -3.61 -14.94
C ALA A 155 5.02 -4.89 -14.22
N ALA A 156 5.95 -5.66 -14.80
CA ALA A 156 6.49 -6.85 -14.16
C ALA A 156 7.31 -6.51 -12.90
N HIS A 157 8.07 -5.40 -12.90
CA HIS A 157 8.81 -4.95 -11.73
C HIS A 157 7.86 -4.67 -10.55
N GLU A 158 6.87 -3.81 -10.76
CA GLU A 158 5.92 -3.42 -9.70
C GLU A 158 5.10 -4.63 -9.22
N LEU A 159 4.59 -5.46 -10.14
CA LEU A 159 3.82 -6.66 -9.79
C LEU A 159 4.69 -7.71 -9.08
N SER A 160 5.98 -7.80 -9.38
CA SER A 160 6.89 -8.70 -8.66
C SER A 160 7.10 -8.26 -7.21
N MET A 161 7.12 -6.95 -6.94
CA MET A 161 7.14 -6.45 -5.56
C MET A 161 5.83 -6.78 -4.85
N ASN A 162 4.67 -6.60 -5.50
CA ASN A 162 3.39 -6.99 -4.91
C ASN A 162 3.36 -8.50 -4.58
N GLU A 163 3.85 -9.34 -5.50
CA GLU A 163 3.93 -10.79 -5.31
C GLU A 163 4.84 -11.18 -4.13
N LEU A 164 6.03 -10.58 -4.05
CA LEU A 164 6.94 -10.76 -2.91
C LEU A 164 6.25 -10.42 -1.59
N HIS A 165 5.62 -9.25 -1.53
CA HIS A 165 4.93 -8.74 -0.35
C HIS A 165 3.75 -9.61 0.07
N HIS A 166 3.01 -10.15 -0.89
CA HIS A 166 1.93 -11.09 -0.63
C HIS A 166 2.46 -12.35 0.04
N ARG A 167 3.48 -12.98 -0.56
CA ARG A 167 4.05 -14.24 -0.10
C ARG A 167 4.65 -14.15 1.30
N ILE A 168 5.34 -13.06 1.64
CA ILE A 168 5.89 -12.89 3.00
C ILE A 168 4.84 -12.49 4.04
N GLY A 169 3.71 -11.94 3.59
CA GLY A 169 2.65 -11.45 4.45
C GLY A 169 2.95 -10.14 5.16
N LEU A 170 1.87 -9.54 5.69
CA LEU A 170 1.89 -8.18 6.25
C LEU A 170 2.88 -8.02 7.42
N TRP A 171 3.01 -9.03 8.29
CA TRP A 171 3.89 -8.96 9.45
C TRP A 171 5.37 -8.89 9.05
N ALA A 172 5.80 -9.77 8.14
CA ALA A 172 7.18 -9.78 7.67
C ALA A 172 7.51 -8.50 6.89
N PHE A 173 6.57 -8.00 6.08
CA PHE A 173 6.70 -6.72 5.40
C PHE A 173 6.83 -5.55 6.40
N ALA A 174 5.87 -5.41 7.32
CA ALA A 174 5.82 -4.28 8.26
C ALA A 174 7.01 -4.24 9.24
N THR A 175 7.60 -5.40 9.54
CA THR A 175 8.80 -5.50 10.38
C THR A 175 10.11 -5.47 9.59
N GLY A 176 10.06 -5.26 8.27
CA GLY A 176 11.25 -5.11 7.42
C GLY A 176 12.09 -6.39 7.34
N ARG A 177 11.45 -7.57 7.28
CA ARG A 177 12.16 -8.86 7.25
C ARG A 177 12.95 -9.08 5.97
N ILE A 178 12.57 -8.46 4.86
CA ILE A 178 13.35 -8.44 3.63
C ILE A 178 14.07 -7.10 3.51
N PRO A 179 15.40 -7.09 3.31
CA PRO A 179 16.11 -5.84 3.08
C PRO A 179 15.71 -5.26 1.72
N ILE A 180 15.51 -3.94 1.65
CA ILE A 180 14.98 -3.26 0.46
C ILE A 180 15.85 -3.44 -0.80
N TRP A 181 17.17 -3.62 -0.64
CA TRP A 181 18.03 -3.93 -1.79
C TRP A 181 17.68 -5.28 -2.44
N PHE A 182 17.23 -6.26 -1.65
CA PHE A 182 16.86 -7.58 -2.16
C PHE A 182 15.46 -7.56 -2.77
N ASP A 183 14.52 -6.85 -2.13
CA ASP A 183 13.18 -6.60 -2.67
C ASP A 183 13.22 -5.97 -4.07
N GLU A 184 13.88 -4.81 -4.18
CA GLU A 184 14.09 -4.13 -5.48
C GLU A 184 14.91 -5.00 -6.45
N GLY A 185 15.92 -5.71 -5.96
CA GLY A 185 16.76 -6.58 -6.78
C GLY A 185 16.01 -7.78 -7.37
N ILE A 186 15.11 -8.41 -6.60
CA ILE A 186 14.24 -9.49 -7.10
C ILE A 186 13.32 -8.93 -8.18
N ALA A 187 12.72 -7.77 -7.96
CA ALA A 187 11.84 -7.13 -8.93
C ALA A 187 12.56 -6.83 -10.25
N MET A 188 13.81 -6.35 -10.19
CA MET A 188 14.63 -6.14 -11.39
C MET A 188 14.99 -7.47 -12.08
N TYR A 189 15.33 -8.50 -11.31
CA TYR A 189 15.68 -9.81 -11.85
C TYR A 189 14.51 -10.49 -12.56
N SER A 190 13.36 -10.61 -11.88
CA SER A 190 12.15 -11.29 -12.37
C SER A 190 11.52 -10.54 -13.55
N SER A 191 11.61 -9.21 -13.56
CA SER A 191 11.16 -8.38 -14.68
C SER A 191 12.17 -8.28 -15.82
N ASN A 192 13.37 -8.86 -15.70
CA ASN A 192 14.47 -8.73 -16.65
C ASN A 192 14.70 -7.27 -17.08
N ASP A 193 14.88 -6.38 -16.11
CA ASP A 193 14.99 -4.95 -16.35
C ASP A 193 16.40 -4.53 -16.80
N LEU A 194 16.59 -4.49 -18.12
CA LEU A 194 17.88 -4.17 -18.76
C LEU A 194 18.42 -2.77 -18.46
N ARG A 195 17.68 -1.92 -17.74
CA ARG A 195 18.21 -0.66 -17.20
C ARG A 195 19.24 -0.89 -16.09
N TYR A 196 19.19 -2.05 -15.42
CA TYR A 196 19.96 -2.34 -14.21
C TYR A 196 20.78 -3.64 -14.27
N LEU A 197 20.53 -4.48 -15.28
CA LEU A 197 21.23 -5.76 -15.46
C LEU A 197 21.51 -6.04 -16.95
N SER A 198 22.50 -6.88 -17.24
CA SER A 198 22.80 -7.32 -18.61
C SER A 198 21.81 -8.39 -19.09
N PRO A 199 21.68 -8.61 -20.41
CA PRO A 199 20.78 -9.63 -20.98
C PRO A 199 20.97 -11.02 -20.37
N ALA A 200 19.90 -11.81 -20.33
CA ALA A 200 19.90 -13.16 -19.74
C ALA A 200 20.85 -14.15 -20.43
N SER A 201 21.32 -13.86 -21.65
CA SER A 201 22.33 -14.63 -22.37
C SER A 201 23.74 -14.48 -21.81
N GLU A 202 24.00 -13.44 -21.03
CA GLU A 202 25.31 -13.16 -20.45
C GLU A 202 25.53 -14.00 -19.18
N ALA A 203 26.72 -14.60 -19.05
CA ALA A 203 27.10 -15.35 -17.86
C ALA A 203 27.16 -14.45 -16.61
N ASN A 204 27.56 -13.18 -16.78
CA ASN A 204 27.52 -12.16 -15.74
C ASN A 204 26.54 -11.05 -16.12
N ARG A 205 25.44 -10.95 -15.38
CA ARG A 205 24.39 -9.95 -15.61
C ARG A 205 24.56 -8.67 -14.78
N CYS A 206 25.65 -8.52 -14.03
CA CYS A 206 25.95 -7.28 -13.33
C CYS A 206 26.41 -6.19 -14.29
N LEU A 207 25.74 -5.04 -14.31
CA LEU A 207 26.24 -3.83 -15.01
C LEU A 207 27.31 -3.10 -14.20
N VAL A 208 27.19 -3.15 -12.88
CA VAL A 208 28.12 -2.52 -11.94
C VAL A 208 28.38 -3.47 -10.78
N PRO A 209 29.58 -3.49 -10.20
CA PRO A 209 29.86 -4.34 -9.04
C PRO A 209 29.04 -3.87 -7.83
N ALA A 210 28.53 -4.84 -7.08
CA ALA A 210 27.87 -4.56 -5.81
C ALA A 210 28.90 -4.28 -4.70
N PRO A 211 28.71 -3.24 -3.87
CA PRO A 211 29.54 -3.00 -2.69
C PRO A 211 29.31 -4.06 -1.61
N THR A 212 30.20 -4.09 -0.61
CA THR A 212 30.05 -4.95 0.57
C THR A 212 28.77 -4.63 1.35
N TYR A 213 28.39 -3.36 1.42
CA TYR A 213 27.22 -2.88 2.12
C TYR A 213 26.21 -2.24 1.16
N LEU A 214 24.95 -2.63 1.29
CA LEU A 214 23.80 -2.00 0.65
C LEU A 214 22.78 -1.60 1.72
N PRO A 215 22.07 -0.48 1.56
CA PRO A 215 21.03 -0.09 2.48
C PRO A 215 19.96 -1.18 2.62
N ALA A 216 19.70 -1.61 3.85
CA ALA A 216 18.67 -2.62 4.14
C ALA A 216 17.31 -1.99 4.45
N GLY A 217 17.30 -0.78 5.02
CA GLY A 217 16.08 -0.06 5.39
C GLY A 217 15.65 0.97 4.35
N MET A 218 14.34 1.16 4.22
CA MET A 218 13.74 2.09 3.24
C MET A 218 14.20 3.55 3.42
N PHE A 219 14.43 4.00 4.65
CA PHE A 219 14.89 5.37 4.91
C PHE A 219 16.30 5.65 4.35
N GLU A 220 17.26 4.76 4.64
CA GLU A 220 18.63 4.87 4.13
C GLU A 220 18.67 4.65 2.62
N TRP A 221 17.87 3.71 2.11
CA TRP A 221 17.71 3.50 0.67
C TRP A 221 17.26 4.78 -0.04
N ASN A 222 16.19 5.41 0.44
CA ASN A 222 15.66 6.63 -0.16
C ASN A 222 16.69 7.77 -0.13
N LYS A 223 17.43 7.94 0.97
CA LYS A 223 18.53 8.92 1.04
C LYS A 223 19.64 8.62 0.05
N THR A 224 20.04 7.36 -0.05
CA THR A 224 21.13 6.92 -0.92
C THR A 224 20.74 7.06 -2.40
N ALA A 225 19.50 6.71 -2.74
CA ALA A 225 18.98 6.80 -4.11
C ALA A 225 18.94 8.24 -4.67
N LEU A 226 18.95 9.26 -3.80
CA LEU A 226 19.03 10.66 -4.23
C LEU A 226 20.40 11.05 -4.80
N VAL A 227 21.46 10.35 -4.37
CA VAL A 227 22.86 10.71 -4.69
C VAL A 227 23.56 9.64 -5.52
N ASP A 228 23.21 8.36 -5.34
CA ASP A 228 23.80 7.24 -6.06
C ASP A 228 22.84 6.73 -7.14
N HIS A 229 23.01 7.25 -8.35
CA HIS A 229 22.21 6.86 -9.51
C HIS A 229 22.43 5.40 -9.96
N GLN A 230 23.44 4.71 -9.42
CA GLN A 230 23.71 3.30 -9.69
C GLN A 230 23.23 2.36 -8.59
N LEU A 231 22.61 2.87 -7.51
CA LEU A 231 22.17 2.07 -6.36
C LEU A 231 21.31 0.86 -6.80
N TYR A 232 20.38 1.08 -7.72
CA TYR A 232 19.50 0.04 -8.26
C TYR A 232 20.30 -1.04 -9.01
N ALA A 233 21.26 -0.67 -9.85
CA ALA A 233 22.13 -1.63 -10.55
C ALA A 233 23.06 -2.40 -9.60
N LYS A 234 23.54 -1.75 -8.53
CA LYS A 234 24.32 -2.41 -7.46
C LYS A 234 23.48 -3.43 -6.70
N ALA A 235 22.23 -3.08 -6.37
CA ALA A 235 21.28 -3.98 -5.74
C ALA A 235 20.94 -5.18 -6.63
N ALA A 236 20.62 -4.92 -7.91
CA ALA A 236 20.41 -5.97 -8.92
C ALA A 236 21.61 -6.92 -9.00
N CYS A 237 22.84 -6.39 -9.06
CA CYS A 237 24.04 -7.22 -9.10
C CYS A 237 24.18 -8.11 -7.87
N ARG A 238 23.98 -7.58 -6.65
CA ARG A 238 24.04 -8.38 -5.42
C ARG A 238 22.98 -9.49 -5.42
N THR A 239 21.75 -9.17 -5.83
CA THR A 239 20.66 -10.15 -5.90
C THR A 239 20.93 -11.22 -6.95
N ILE A 240 21.41 -10.85 -8.15
CA ILE A 240 21.79 -11.80 -9.21
C ILE A 240 22.85 -12.77 -8.72
N GLN A 241 23.91 -12.26 -8.09
CA GLN A 241 24.98 -13.10 -7.54
C GLN A 241 24.46 -14.06 -6.49
N TRP A 242 23.60 -13.57 -5.58
CA TRP A 242 22.98 -14.41 -4.57
C TRP A 242 22.08 -15.49 -5.21
N ILE A 243 21.23 -15.13 -6.16
CA ILE A 243 20.35 -16.07 -6.88
C ILE A 243 21.18 -17.16 -7.57
N ALA A 244 22.26 -16.77 -8.25
CA ALA A 244 23.15 -17.71 -8.95
C ALA A 244 23.81 -18.71 -7.99
N SER A 245 24.19 -18.28 -6.78
CA SER A 245 24.84 -19.17 -5.80
C SER A 245 23.85 -20.01 -4.96
N HIS A 246 22.54 -19.74 -5.03
CA HIS A 246 21.52 -20.40 -4.20
C HIS A 246 20.48 -21.18 -5.02
N GLY A 247 20.86 -21.73 -6.17
CA GLY A 247 19.98 -22.60 -6.96
C GLY A 247 19.02 -21.86 -7.91
N GLY A 248 19.34 -20.62 -8.26
CA GLY A 248 18.59 -19.86 -9.26
C GLY A 248 17.24 -19.35 -8.76
N ALA A 249 16.31 -19.10 -9.69
CA ALA A 249 14.98 -18.60 -9.37
C ALA A 249 14.23 -19.44 -8.32
N PRO A 250 14.23 -20.80 -8.39
CA PRO A 250 13.59 -21.62 -7.35
C PRO A 250 14.14 -21.37 -5.94
N GLY A 251 15.45 -21.15 -5.81
CA GLY A 251 16.07 -20.83 -4.52
C GLY A 251 15.64 -19.47 -3.96
N ALA A 252 15.45 -18.49 -4.83
CA ALA A 252 14.89 -17.19 -4.45
C ALA A 252 13.45 -17.31 -3.94
N VAL A 253 12.62 -18.10 -4.61
CA VAL A 253 11.24 -18.37 -4.16
C VAL A 253 11.25 -19.12 -2.81
N ALA A 254 12.10 -20.13 -2.66
CA ALA A 254 12.23 -20.88 -1.40
C ALA A 254 12.72 -20.00 -0.23
N LEU A 255 13.59 -19.02 -0.48
CA LEU A 255 13.98 -18.02 0.52
C LEU A 255 12.77 -17.22 1.01
N VAL A 256 11.92 -16.77 0.07
CA VAL A 256 10.70 -16.00 0.40
C VAL A 256 9.74 -16.85 1.26
N GLU A 257 9.57 -18.13 0.93
CA GLU A 257 8.76 -19.07 1.72
C GLU A 257 9.31 -19.28 3.14
N LYS A 258 10.63 -19.42 3.30
CA LYS A 258 11.27 -19.51 4.63
C LYS A 258 11.01 -18.26 5.47
N ILE A 259 11.09 -17.08 4.84
CA ILE A 259 10.82 -15.81 5.51
C ILE A 259 9.34 -15.70 5.90
N ALA A 260 8.43 -16.14 5.02
CA ALA A 260 7.00 -16.22 5.33
C ALA A 260 6.72 -17.16 6.52
N ALA A 261 7.49 -18.24 6.66
CA ALA A 261 7.47 -19.14 7.82
C ALA A 261 8.13 -18.56 9.09
N GLY A 262 8.61 -17.31 9.04
CA GLY A 262 9.13 -16.58 10.19
C GLY A 262 10.66 -16.59 10.33
N GLN A 263 11.39 -17.26 9.43
CA GLN A 263 12.85 -17.26 9.49
C GLN A 263 13.42 -15.87 9.19
N PRO A 264 14.44 -15.41 9.93
CA PRO A 264 15.15 -14.18 9.60
C PRO A 264 15.83 -14.28 8.23
N PHE A 265 15.86 -13.18 7.46
CA PHE A 265 16.51 -13.16 6.14
C PHE A 265 17.96 -13.64 6.18
N THR A 266 18.74 -13.27 7.20
CA THR A 266 20.15 -13.66 7.34
C THR A 266 20.36 -15.16 7.58
N GLU A 267 19.36 -15.86 8.10
CA GLU A 267 19.38 -17.31 8.29
C GLU A 267 18.86 -18.00 7.04
N ALA A 268 17.72 -17.54 6.53
CA ALA A 268 17.08 -18.11 5.35
C ALA A 268 17.92 -17.97 4.07
N SER A 269 18.81 -16.96 4.01
CA SER A 269 19.71 -16.64 2.89
C SER A 269 21.07 -17.32 2.91
N ARG A 270 21.29 -18.23 3.87
CA ARG A 270 22.45 -19.16 3.89
C ARG A 270 22.14 -20.42 3.08
#